data_AF-A0A914K8Z5-F1
#
_entry.id   AF-A0A914K8Z5-F1
#
_cell.length_a   1.000
_cell.length_b   1.000
_cell.length_c   1.000
_cell.angle_alpha   90.00
_cell.angle_beta   90.00
_cell.angle_gamma   90.00
#
_symmetry.space_group_name_H-M   'P 1'
#
loop_
_entity.id
_entity.type
_entity.pdbx_description
1 polymer ?
#
loop_
_entity_poly.entity_id
_entity_poly.type
_entity_poly.pdbx_seq_one_letter_code
_entity_poly.pdbx_strand_id
1 'polypeptide(L)'
;MSSECTVTASVLEKFRNLRLDLDKIFVKNIAFELVNQLVKPKKIGEIFIERGGGKNTETFKDLCSLLGFMHKHGSKINKKNKKFSKIAPNRFKALIAKYNIKDNPQHYEDVTLPRLQAAFPLQNLKVAMKIKPRSFIEDVDYTLPHHWLAISGAASFIPKDSKYDPLMKIVVFYQNKLRESLKTRRVKNTGTMEPKEYCKLVRDGGFSDEQRIACLILAGILDERTKEVVEQVQSFANTPEVMATTF
;
A
#
# COMPACT_ATOMS: atom_id res chain seq x y z
N MET A 1 -17.69 -17.79 -19.23
CA MET A 1 -17.98 -16.53 -19.94
C MET A 1 -17.07 -15.47 -19.36
N SER A 2 -15.98 -15.13 -20.06
CA SER A 2 -14.99 -14.15 -19.63
C SER A 2 -15.53 -12.74 -19.86
N SER A 3 -15.83 -12.00 -18.79
CA SER A 3 -16.15 -10.57 -18.90
C SER A 3 -14.87 -9.81 -19.24
N GLU A 4 -14.71 -9.40 -20.49
CA GLU A 4 -13.66 -8.48 -20.89
C GLU A 4 -13.80 -7.17 -20.11
N CYS A 5 -12.87 -6.90 -19.20
CA CYS A 5 -12.81 -5.65 -18.44
C CYS A 5 -12.38 -4.53 -19.40
N THR A 6 -13.37 -3.89 -20.02
CA THR A 6 -13.17 -2.76 -20.93
C THR A 6 -12.84 -1.51 -20.12
N VAL A 7 -11.59 -1.37 -19.68
CA VAL A 7 -11.07 -0.07 -19.22
C VAL A 7 -11.23 0.92 -20.38
N THR A 8 -12.16 1.85 -20.25
CA THR A 8 -12.47 2.83 -21.29
C THR A 8 -11.36 3.89 -21.35
N ALA A 9 -11.06 4.38 -22.55
CA ALA A 9 -10.10 5.48 -22.76
C ALA A 9 -10.43 6.70 -21.87
N SER A 10 -11.71 6.95 -21.61
CA SER A 10 -12.22 7.95 -20.66
C SER A 10 -11.70 7.80 -19.22
N VAL A 11 -11.54 6.57 -18.71
CA VAL A 11 -11.02 6.32 -17.35
C VAL A 11 -9.53 6.58 -17.30
N LEU A 12 -8.77 6.06 -18.27
CA LEU A 12 -7.32 6.29 -18.38
C LEU A 12 -6.98 7.76 -18.61
N GLU A 13 -7.76 8.46 -19.43
CA GLU A 13 -7.59 9.89 -19.71
C GLU A 13 -7.99 10.77 -18.52
N LYS A 14 -9.03 10.39 -17.76
CA LYS A 14 -9.30 10.97 -16.43
C LYS A 14 -8.10 10.77 -15.50
N PHE A 15 -7.51 9.56 -15.43
CA PHE A 15 -6.34 9.26 -14.60
C PHE A 15 -5.04 9.97 -15.07
N ARG A 16 -4.85 10.16 -16.37
CA ARG A 16 -3.72 10.89 -16.97
C ARG A 16 -3.81 12.39 -16.74
N ASN A 17 -4.99 13.00 -16.95
CA ASN A 17 -5.23 14.41 -16.61
C ASN A 17 -5.25 14.63 -15.09
N LEU A 18 -5.55 13.59 -14.30
CA LEU A 18 -5.39 13.53 -12.85
C LEU A 18 -3.96 13.49 -12.35
N ARG A 19 -2.95 13.20 -13.19
CA ARG A 19 -1.52 13.25 -12.81
C ARG A 19 -1.14 14.61 -12.22
N LEU A 20 -1.93 15.66 -12.51
CA LEU A 20 -1.78 17.03 -12.04
C LEU A 20 -2.73 17.45 -10.90
N ASP A 21 -3.79 16.68 -10.56
CA ASP A 21 -4.78 17.12 -9.55
C ASP A 21 -5.47 15.94 -8.80
N LEU A 22 -4.66 14.97 -8.34
CA LEU A 22 -5.07 13.78 -7.55
C LEU A 22 -5.87 14.08 -6.26
N ASP A 23 -5.95 15.34 -5.83
CA ASP A 23 -6.65 15.76 -4.62
C ASP A 23 -8.19 15.88 -4.82
N LYS A 24 -8.67 16.09 -6.07
CA LYS A 24 -10.09 16.40 -6.34
C LYS A 24 -10.99 15.22 -6.69
N ILE A 25 -10.47 14.13 -7.25
CA ILE A 25 -11.33 13.02 -7.76
C ILE A 25 -11.63 11.93 -6.72
N PHE A 26 -10.95 11.92 -5.57
CA PHE A 26 -11.05 10.82 -4.60
C PHE A 26 -12.23 10.90 -3.60
N VAL A 27 -13.22 11.77 -3.86
CA VAL A 27 -14.23 12.15 -2.87
C VAL A 27 -15.31 11.08 -2.63
N LYS A 28 -15.48 10.02 -3.44
CA LYS A 28 -16.71 9.19 -3.32
C LYS A 28 -16.65 7.68 -3.12
N ASN A 29 -15.55 6.95 -3.28
CA ASN A 29 -15.60 5.49 -3.05
C ASN A 29 -14.22 4.95 -2.67
N ILE A 30 -14.13 4.26 -1.54
CA ILE A 30 -13.31 3.06 -1.25
C ILE A 30 -13.35 2.88 0.28
N ALA A 31 -14.04 1.82 0.70
CA ALA A 31 -14.15 1.39 2.09
C ALA A 31 -14.47 -0.09 2.08
N PHE A 32 -13.56 -0.95 2.55
CA PHE A 32 -13.79 -2.39 2.40
C PHE A 32 -13.55 -3.26 3.61
N GLU A 33 -14.24 -4.39 3.53
CA GLU A 33 -15.04 -4.98 4.61
C GLU A 33 -14.45 -6.27 5.19
N LEU A 34 -13.21 -6.62 4.86
CA LEU A 34 -12.57 -7.84 5.37
C LEU A 34 -11.36 -7.57 6.28
N VAL A 35 -10.80 -6.35 6.22
CA VAL A 35 -9.93 -5.78 7.28
C VAL A 35 -10.78 -5.22 8.46
N ASN A 36 -12.11 -5.32 8.36
CA ASN A 36 -13.09 -4.65 9.23
C ASN A 36 -13.19 -5.18 10.65
N GLN A 37 -12.68 -6.38 10.96
CA GLN A 37 -12.70 -6.86 12.34
C GLN A 37 -11.59 -6.25 13.21
N LEU A 38 -10.49 -5.73 12.63
CA LEU A 38 -9.33 -5.28 13.43
C LEU A 38 -8.88 -3.82 13.20
N VAL A 39 -9.18 -3.20 12.05
CA VAL A 39 -8.64 -1.85 11.71
C VAL A 39 -9.64 -0.84 11.12
N LYS A 40 -10.83 -1.26 10.65
CA LYS A 40 -11.85 -0.38 10.01
C LYS A 40 -11.23 0.76 9.16
N PRO A 41 -10.52 0.46 8.05
CA PRO A 41 -9.72 1.45 7.30
C PRO A 41 -10.51 2.68 6.84
N LYS A 42 -11.79 2.52 6.50
CA LYS A 42 -12.70 3.64 6.18
C LYS A 42 -12.76 4.65 7.32
N LYS A 43 -13.02 4.15 8.54
CA LYS A 43 -13.16 4.99 9.73
C LYS A 43 -11.84 5.69 10.06
N ILE A 44 -10.71 5.00 9.90
CA ILE A 44 -9.38 5.62 10.04
C ILE A 44 -9.19 6.75 9.02
N GLY A 45 -9.59 6.53 7.77
CA GLY A 45 -9.53 7.56 6.72
C GLY A 45 -10.41 8.77 7.04
N GLU A 46 -11.64 8.53 7.50
CA GLU A 46 -12.58 9.57 7.94
C GLU A 46 -12.00 10.40 9.08
N ILE A 47 -11.50 9.75 10.15
CA ILE A 47 -10.88 10.41 11.29
C ILE A 47 -9.66 11.23 10.87
N PHE A 48 -8.82 10.69 9.99
CA PHE A 48 -7.64 11.41 9.50
C PHE A 48 -8.03 12.67 8.72
N ILE A 49 -9.01 12.55 7.81
CA ILE A 49 -9.53 13.65 7.00
C ILE A 49 -10.16 14.72 7.90
N GLU A 50 -10.97 14.31 8.87
CA GLU A 50 -11.61 15.21 9.85
C GLU A 50 -10.55 16.02 10.62
N ARG A 51 -9.53 15.35 11.17
CA ARG A 51 -8.41 16.01 11.88
C ARG A 51 -7.57 16.92 10.98
N GLY A 52 -7.57 16.68 9.68
CA GLY A 52 -6.91 17.52 8.67
C GLY A 52 -7.70 18.76 8.25
N GLY A 53 -8.94 18.92 8.72
CA GLY A 53 -9.83 19.99 8.27
C GLY A 53 -10.51 19.69 6.93
N GLY A 54 -10.73 18.41 6.61
CA GLY A 54 -11.47 17.96 5.44
C GLY A 54 -10.59 17.47 4.28
N LYS A 55 -11.23 17.22 3.13
CA LYS A 55 -10.57 16.69 1.92
C LYS A 55 -9.88 17.82 1.16
N ASN A 56 -8.77 18.30 1.71
CA ASN A 56 -8.00 19.41 1.14
C ASN A 56 -6.55 18.97 0.81
N THR A 57 -5.90 19.74 -0.05
CA THR A 57 -4.52 19.48 -0.50
C THR A 57 -3.51 19.40 0.64
N GLU A 58 -3.70 20.17 1.71
CA GLU A 58 -2.79 20.14 2.87
C GLU A 58 -2.88 18.80 3.60
N THR A 59 -4.09 18.29 3.81
CA THR A 59 -4.34 16.99 4.45
C THR A 59 -3.67 15.85 3.69
N PHE A 60 -3.74 15.88 2.35
CA PHE A 60 -3.07 14.87 1.51
C PHE A 60 -1.54 15.04 1.46
N LYS A 61 -1.03 16.27 1.52
CA LYS A 61 0.42 16.54 1.67
C LYS A 61 0.94 16.01 3.01
N ASP A 62 0.17 16.19 4.08
CA ASP A 62 0.49 15.67 5.40
C ASP A 62 0.50 14.14 5.42
N LEU A 63 -0.52 13.51 4.83
CA LEU A 63 -0.59 12.06 4.65
C LEU A 63 0.64 11.52 3.90
N CYS A 64 1.00 12.13 2.78
CA CYS A 64 2.17 11.71 2.01
C CYS A 64 3.48 11.86 2.81
N SER A 65 3.57 12.90 3.64
CA SER A 65 4.72 13.10 4.54
C SER A 65 4.78 12.01 5.62
N LEU A 66 3.64 11.64 6.20
CA LEU A 66 3.52 10.58 7.20
C LEU A 66 3.90 9.21 6.62
N LEU A 67 3.35 8.86 5.46
CA LEU A 67 3.66 7.62 4.75
C LEU A 67 5.12 7.60 4.29
N GLY A 68 5.65 8.73 3.83
CA GLY A 68 7.03 8.83 3.37
C GLY A 68 8.05 8.62 4.49
N PHE A 69 7.77 9.17 5.68
CA PHE A 69 8.56 8.87 6.87
C PHE A 69 8.48 7.39 7.23
N MET A 70 7.28 6.79 7.20
CA MET A 70 7.08 5.38 7.51
C MET A 70 7.90 4.46 6.59
N HIS A 71 7.94 4.72 5.29
CA HIS A 71 8.76 3.95 4.34
C HIS A 71 10.27 4.07 4.60
N LYS A 72 10.74 5.23 5.08
CA LYS A 72 12.17 5.47 5.33
C LYS A 72 12.63 4.97 6.71
N HIS A 73 11.74 5.01 7.70
CA HIS A 73 12.12 4.89 9.11
C HIS A 73 11.32 3.84 9.88
N GLY A 74 10.29 3.26 9.27
CA GLY A 74 9.37 2.30 9.89
C GLY A 74 8.19 2.98 10.60
N SER A 75 7.33 2.14 11.20
CA SER A 75 6.08 2.58 11.83
C SER A 75 6.22 3.10 13.27
N LYS A 76 7.39 2.92 13.91
CA LYS A 76 7.59 3.28 15.31
C LYS A 76 7.79 4.77 15.52
N ILE A 77 6.94 5.39 16.33
CA ILE A 77 6.92 6.85 16.57
C ILE A 77 7.18 7.27 18.02
N ASN A 78 7.56 6.31 18.89
CA ASN A 78 7.78 6.60 20.31
C ASN A 78 8.78 7.74 20.57
N LYS A 79 8.32 8.81 21.21
CA LYS A 79 9.13 10.00 21.59
C LYS A 79 10.28 9.67 22.56
N LYS A 80 10.18 8.60 23.35
CA LYS A 80 11.25 8.10 24.24
C LYS A 80 12.34 7.33 23.49
N ASN A 81 12.11 7.00 22.21
CA ASN A 81 13.13 6.38 21.37
C ASN A 81 14.13 7.46 20.90
N LYS A 82 15.36 7.43 21.46
CA LYS A 82 16.46 8.34 21.08
C LYS A 82 16.76 8.35 19.57
N LYS A 83 16.41 7.29 18.84
CA LYS A 83 16.57 7.21 17.39
C LYS A 83 15.47 8.00 16.65
N PHE A 84 14.23 7.96 17.15
CA PHE A 84 13.12 8.74 16.60
C PHE A 84 13.33 10.24 16.81
N SER A 85 13.72 10.67 18.01
CA SER A 85 13.91 12.09 18.31
C SER A 85 14.99 12.76 17.45
N LYS A 86 16.05 12.02 17.10
CA LYS A 86 17.16 12.44 16.23
C LYS A 86 16.80 12.48 14.74
N ILE A 87 15.99 11.54 14.27
CA ILE A 87 15.72 11.36 12.83
C ILE A 87 14.42 12.07 12.41
N ALA A 88 13.44 12.22 13.31
CA ALA A 88 12.16 12.84 13.00
C ALA A 88 12.27 14.37 12.92
N PRO A 89 12.01 14.98 11.74
CA PRO A 89 11.95 16.43 11.61
C PRO A 89 10.86 17.04 12.50
N ASN A 90 11.02 18.30 12.91
CA ASN A 90 10.02 19.01 13.71
C ASN A 90 8.63 19.00 13.05
N ARG A 91 8.60 19.15 11.72
CA ARG A 91 7.36 19.00 10.94
C ARG A 91 6.69 17.65 11.17
N PHE A 92 7.44 16.53 11.15
CA PHE A 92 6.86 15.21 11.39
C PHE A 92 6.29 15.09 12.81
N LYS A 93 7.00 15.61 13.82
CA LYS A 93 6.50 15.64 15.21
C LYS A 93 5.19 16.43 15.34
N ALA A 94 5.08 17.55 14.62
CA ALA A 94 3.85 18.34 14.55
C ALA A 94 2.71 17.56 13.89
N LEU A 95 2.97 16.82 12.81
CA LEU A 95 1.96 15.95 12.17
C LEU A 95 1.49 14.83 13.10
N ILE A 96 2.39 14.19 13.84
CA ILE A 96 2.02 13.18 14.84
C ILE A 96 1.05 13.76 15.88
N ALA A 97 1.28 15.00 16.32
CA ALA A 97 0.38 15.70 17.25
C ALA A 97 -0.96 16.07 16.57
N LYS A 98 -0.92 16.73 15.41
CA LYS A 98 -2.11 17.18 14.63
C LYS A 98 -3.10 16.03 14.39
N TYR A 99 -2.59 14.89 13.93
CA TYR A 99 -3.43 13.73 13.61
C TYR A 99 -3.56 12.73 14.75
N ASN A 100 -3.03 13.03 15.95
CA ASN A 100 -3.01 12.15 17.11
C ASN A 100 -2.61 10.70 16.73
N ILE A 101 -1.45 10.57 16.07
CA ILE A 101 -0.93 9.29 15.61
C ILE A 101 -0.33 8.53 16.79
N LYS A 102 -0.71 7.25 16.95
CA LYS A 102 -0.28 6.38 18.04
C LYS A 102 0.67 5.28 17.57
N ASP A 103 1.56 4.85 18.47
CA ASP A 103 2.50 3.74 18.23
C ASP A 103 1.87 2.39 18.63
N ASN A 104 1.19 2.37 19.78
CA ASN A 104 0.47 1.22 20.31
C ASN A 104 -1.03 1.55 20.35
N PRO A 105 -1.82 1.10 19.36
CA PRO A 105 -3.26 1.33 19.36
C PRO A 105 -3.94 0.47 20.43
N GLN A 106 -4.87 1.07 21.17
CA GLN A 106 -5.73 0.38 22.14
C GLN A 106 -7.17 0.23 21.59
N HIS A 107 -7.59 1.13 20.70
CA HIS A 107 -8.90 1.12 20.08
C HIS A 107 -8.79 0.99 18.57
N TYR A 108 -9.83 0.49 17.89
CA TYR A 108 -9.84 0.38 16.42
C TYR A 108 -9.78 1.75 15.72
N GLU A 109 -10.19 2.83 16.40
CA GLU A 109 -10.19 4.22 15.89
C GLU A 109 -8.84 4.93 16.06
N ASP A 110 -7.90 4.30 16.77
CA ASP A 110 -6.58 4.86 16.95
C ASP A 110 -5.85 4.93 15.61
N VAL A 111 -5.54 6.15 15.19
CA VAL A 111 -4.80 6.37 13.96
C VAL A 111 -3.34 6.00 14.19
N THR A 112 -2.81 5.07 13.41
CA THR A 112 -1.40 4.68 13.42
C THR A 112 -0.85 4.71 11.99
N LEU A 113 0.47 4.80 11.82
CA LEU A 113 1.06 4.82 10.47
C LEU A 113 0.67 3.58 9.63
N PRO A 114 0.70 2.34 10.16
CA PRO A 114 0.23 1.17 9.42
C PRO A 114 -1.27 1.23 9.06
N ARG A 115 -2.10 1.81 9.93
CA ARG A 115 -3.54 1.95 9.65
C ARG A 115 -3.81 3.02 8.59
N LEU A 116 -3.02 4.10 8.57
CA LEU A 116 -3.05 5.08 7.47
C LEU A 116 -2.60 4.47 6.15
N GLN A 117 -1.58 3.62 6.17
CA GLN A 117 -1.14 2.89 4.99
C GLN A 117 -2.28 2.05 4.39
N ALA A 118 -3.03 1.35 5.26
CA ALA A 118 -4.17 0.54 4.86
C ALA A 118 -5.39 1.37 4.42
N ALA A 119 -5.62 2.53 5.05
CA ALA A 119 -6.73 3.43 4.73
C ALA A 119 -6.51 4.20 3.42
N PHE A 120 -5.25 4.48 3.06
CA PHE A 120 -4.88 5.28 1.89
C PHE A 120 -3.89 4.54 0.99
N PRO A 121 -4.28 3.39 0.43
CA PRO A 121 -3.34 2.53 -0.27
C PRO A 121 -2.79 3.20 -1.54
N LEU A 122 -3.54 4.08 -2.22
CA LEU A 122 -3.03 4.80 -3.41
C LEU A 122 -2.01 5.88 -3.07
N GLN A 123 -2.26 6.69 -2.04
CA GLN A 123 -1.26 7.64 -1.57
C GLN A 123 -0.03 6.90 -1.08
N ASN A 124 -0.22 5.73 -0.46
CA ASN A 124 0.88 4.85 -0.10
C ASN A 124 1.67 4.35 -1.33
N LEU A 125 0.98 3.91 -2.39
CA LEU A 125 1.60 3.51 -3.66
C LEU A 125 2.40 4.68 -4.27
N LYS A 126 1.78 5.86 -4.39
CA LYS A 126 2.41 7.08 -4.92
C LYS A 126 3.69 7.47 -4.17
N VAL A 127 3.68 7.29 -2.84
CA VAL A 127 4.84 7.57 -2.00
C VAL A 127 5.90 6.48 -2.16
N ALA A 128 5.50 5.20 -2.16
CA ALA A 128 6.41 4.08 -2.34
C ALA A 128 7.16 4.15 -3.67
N MET A 129 6.48 4.52 -4.77
CA MET A 129 7.10 4.71 -6.09
C MET A 129 8.16 5.82 -6.12
N LYS A 130 8.15 6.75 -5.16
CA LYS A 130 9.08 7.91 -5.12
C LYS A 130 10.22 7.74 -4.13
N ILE A 131 10.12 6.76 -3.25
CA ILE A 131 11.06 6.58 -2.14
C ILE A 131 11.68 5.22 -2.32
N LYS A 132 13.01 5.16 -2.38
CA LYS A 132 13.73 3.91 -2.09
C LYS A 132 13.41 3.56 -0.64
N PRO A 133 12.53 2.58 -0.36
CA PRO A 133 12.20 2.19 1.00
C PRO A 133 13.49 1.80 1.69
N ARG A 134 13.61 2.08 3.00
CA ARG A 134 14.66 1.44 3.77
C ARG A 134 14.28 -0.03 3.84
N SER A 135 14.95 -0.86 3.05
CA SER A 135 14.48 -2.21 2.83
C SER A 135 14.45 -2.96 4.16
N PHE A 136 13.29 -3.53 4.48
CA PHE A 136 13.23 -4.63 5.44
C PHE A 136 13.67 -5.93 4.76
N ILE A 137 13.65 -5.96 3.43
CA ILE A 137 13.98 -7.11 2.59
C ILE A 137 15.24 -6.73 1.80
N GLU A 138 16.37 -7.37 2.10
CA GLU A 138 17.68 -6.98 1.56
C GLU A 138 17.79 -7.19 0.03
N ASP A 139 16.99 -8.11 -0.52
CA ASP A 139 17.08 -8.56 -1.91
C ASP A 139 16.08 -7.89 -2.88
N VAL A 140 15.52 -6.72 -2.54
CA VAL A 140 14.60 -6.02 -3.45
C VAL A 140 15.38 -5.06 -4.35
N ASP A 141 15.39 -5.35 -5.66
CA ASP A 141 15.83 -4.38 -6.65
C ASP A 141 14.77 -3.28 -6.85
N TYR A 142 15.04 -2.11 -6.26
CA TYR A 142 14.19 -0.92 -6.35
C TYR A 142 14.22 -0.21 -7.70
N THR A 143 15.04 -0.67 -8.65
CA THR A 143 15.03 -0.15 -10.02
C THR A 143 13.98 -0.83 -10.89
N LEU A 144 13.50 -2.01 -10.49
CA LEU A 144 12.53 -2.79 -11.24
C LEU A 144 11.09 -2.41 -10.92
N PRO A 145 10.16 -2.45 -11.89
CA PRO A 145 8.77 -2.01 -11.70
C PRO A 145 7.99 -2.83 -10.65
N HIS A 146 8.43 -4.04 -10.29
CA HIS A 146 7.75 -4.86 -9.28
C HIS A 146 8.11 -4.51 -7.82
N HIS A 147 9.09 -3.62 -7.57
CA HIS A 147 9.54 -3.33 -6.20
C HIS A 147 8.41 -2.84 -5.27
N TRP A 148 7.40 -2.15 -5.81
CA TRP A 148 6.29 -1.66 -5.02
C TRP A 148 5.31 -2.77 -4.64
N LEU A 149 5.33 -3.94 -5.29
CA LEU A 149 4.58 -5.11 -4.84
C LEU A 149 5.09 -5.62 -3.47
N ALA A 150 6.23 -5.13 -3.00
CA ALA A 150 6.77 -5.41 -1.66
C ALA A 150 6.09 -4.65 -0.52
N ILE A 151 5.08 -3.80 -0.79
CA ILE A 151 4.29 -3.14 0.27
C ILE A 151 3.21 -4.10 0.81
N SER A 152 2.97 -4.05 2.13
CA SER A 152 1.94 -4.88 2.80
C SER A 152 0.53 -4.79 2.17
N GLY A 153 0.16 -3.63 1.63
CA GLY A 153 -1.14 -3.42 0.98
C GLY A 153 -1.20 -3.80 -0.51
N ALA A 154 -0.13 -4.31 -1.12
CA ALA A 154 -0.05 -4.49 -2.58
C ALA A 154 -1.16 -5.38 -3.14
N ALA A 155 -1.55 -6.41 -2.39
CA ALA A 155 -2.60 -7.35 -2.78
C ALA A 155 -3.94 -6.67 -3.12
N SER A 156 -4.23 -5.50 -2.53
CA SER A 156 -5.47 -4.76 -2.78
C SER A 156 -5.57 -4.19 -4.19
N PHE A 157 -4.45 -4.12 -4.91
CA PHE A 157 -4.34 -3.64 -6.28
C PHE A 157 -4.32 -4.75 -7.33
N ILE A 158 -4.36 -6.02 -6.92
CA ILE A 158 -4.31 -7.14 -7.86
C ILE A 158 -5.73 -7.51 -8.27
N PRO A 159 -6.10 -7.44 -9.56
CA PRO A 159 -7.41 -7.84 -10.03
C PRO A 159 -7.71 -9.31 -9.73
N LYS A 160 -8.99 -9.67 -9.68
CA LYS A 160 -9.39 -11.03 -9.29
C LYS A 160 -9.23 -12.06 -10.40
N ASP A 161 -9.14 -11.62 -11.65
CA ASP A 161 -8.89 -12.48 -12.82
C ASP A 161 -7.57 -13.26 -12.67
N SER A 162 -7.62 -14.57 -12.95
CA SER A 162 -6.49 -15.50 -12.81
C SER A 162 -5.28 -15.12 -13.66
N LYS A 163 -5.47 -14.36 -14.75
CA LYS A 163 -4.34 -13.86 -15.54
C LYS A 163 -3.40 -12.94 -14.75
N TYR A 164 -3.85 -12.38 -13.62
CA TYR A 164 -3.04 -11.57 -12.71
C TYR A 164 -2.48 -12.37 -11.52
N ASP A 165 -2.68 -13.68 -11.45
CA ASP A 165 -2.10 -14.52 -10.40
C ASP A 165 -0.56 -14.49 -10.36
N PRO A 166 0.19 -14.32 -11.48
CA PRO A 166 1.63 -14.07 -11.41
C PRO A 166 2.00 -12.87 -10.53
N LEU A 167 1.22 -11.77 -10.60
CA LEU A 167 1.42 -10.61 -9.73
C LEU A 167 1.14 -10.95 -8.27
N MET A 168 0.12 -11.76 -8.04
CA MET A 168 -0.24 -12.19 -6.69
C MET A 168 0.85 -13.07 -6.06
N LYS A 169 1.47 -13.96 -6.83
CA LYS A 169 2.63 -14.74 -6.38
C LYS A 169 3.78 -13.84 -5.94
N ILE A 170 4.09 -12.80 -6.71
CA ILE A 170 5.11 -11.80 -6.35
C ILE A 170 4.77 -11.11 -5.02
N VAL A 171 3.51 -10.68 -4.84
CA VAL A 171 3.07 -10.04 -3.59
C VAL A 171 3.25 -10.99 -2.40
N VAL A 172 2.81 -12.25 -2.52
CA VAL A 172 2.96 -13.24 -1.44
C VAL A 172 4.43 -13.53 -1.15
N PHE A 173 5.27 -13.65 -2.18
CA PHE A 173 6.71 -13.82 -2.04
C PHE A 173 7.31 -12.70 -1.19
N TYR A 174 6.99 -11.44 -1.49
CA TYR A 174 7.49 -10.32 -0.68
C TYR A 174 6.90 -10.29 0.74
N GLN A 175 5.65 -10.69 0.94
CA GLN A 175 5.10 -10.80 2.30
C GLN A 175 5.79 -11.89 3.12
N ASN A 176 6.18 -13.01 2.49
CA ASN A 176 6.99 -14.04 3.14
C ASN A 176 8.35 -13.48 3.58
N LYS A 177 9.08 -12.82 2.66
CA LYS A 177 10.36 -12.17 2.96
C LYS A 177 10.24 -11.11 4.06
N LEU A 178 9.15 -10.34 4.07
CA LEU A 178 8.87 -9.37 5.12
C LEU A 178 8.66 -10.07 6.47
N ARG A 179 7.87 -11.15 6.51
CA ARG A 179 7.64 -11.94 7.73
C ARG A 179 8.93 -12.54 8.27
N GLU A 180 9.79 -13.08 7.40
CA GLU A 180 11.11 -13.61 7.76
C GLU A 180 12.00 -12.54 8.39
N SER A 181 12.12 -11.37 7.77
CA SER A 181 12.87 -10.23 8.30
C SER A 181 12.35 -9.75 9.66
N LEU A 182 11.04 -9.82 9.89
CA LEU A 182 10.46 -9.47 11.19
C LEU A 182 10.70 -10.54 12.26
N LYS A 183 10.71 -11.84 11.89
CA LYS A 183 11.04 -12.96 12.79
C LYS A 183 12.50 -12.90 13.24
N THR A 184 13.44 -12.69 12.32
CA THR A 184 14.88 -12.56 12.65
C THR A 184 15.15 -11.37 13.56
N ARG A 185 14.35 -10.30 13.45
CA ARG A 185 14.40 -9.12 14.33
C ARG A 185 13.72 -9.30 15.70
N ARG A 186 13.39 -10.53 16.10
CA ARG A 186 12.80 -10.90 17.41
C ARG A 186 11.50 -10.13 17.76
N VAL A 187 10.67 -9.82 16.77
CA VAL A 187 9.34 -9.26 17.02
C VAL A 187 8.40 -10.40 17.44
N LYS A 188 8.21 -10.58 18.75
CA LYS A 188 7.47 -11.71 19.35
C LYS A 188 5.99 -11.86 18.96
N ASN A 189 5.41 -10.90 18.23
CA ASN A 189 3.98 -10.87 17.89
C ASN A 189 3.74 -10.73 16.38
N THR A 190 4.43 -11.50 15.54
CA THR A 190 4.00 -11.63 14.14
C THR A 190 2.78 -12.57 14.12
N GLY A 191 1.65 -12.07 13.63
CA GLY A 191 0.35 -12.74 13.75
C GLY A 191 0.35 -14.17 13.21
N THR A 192 -0.62 -14.96 13.70
CA THR A 192 -0.86 -16.36 13.33
C THR A 192 -1.31 -16.57 11.89
N MET A 193 -1.72 -15.51 11.19
CA MET A 193 -2.21 -15.58 9.81
C MET A 193 -1.06 -15.77 8.83
N GLU A 194 -1.19 -16.75 7.94
CA GLU A 194 -0.20 -17.00 6.91
C GLU A 194 -0.23 -15.88 5.84
N PRO A 195 0.92 -15.43 5.31
CA PRO A 195 0.99 -14.35 4.32
C PRO A 195 0.04 -14.52 3.13
N LYS A 196 -0.16 -15.75 2.67
CA LYS A 196 -1.11 -16.11 1.61
C LYS A 196 -2.54 -15.73 1.98
N GLU A 197 -2.99 -16.12 3.17
CA GLU A 197 -4.34 -15.84 3.68
C GLU A 197 -4.56 -14.34 3.85
N TYR A 198 -3.55 -13.66 4.39
CA TYR A 198 -3.53 -12.20 4.49
C TYR A 198 -3.70 -11.54 3.11
N CYS A 199 -2.93 -11.98 2.10
CA CYS A 199 -3.02 -11.40 0.77
C CYS A 199 -4.38 -11.66 0.11
N LYS A 200 -4.97 -12.85 0.27
CA LYS A 200 -6.35 -13.13 -0.20
C LYS A 200 -7.35 -12.18 0.42
N LEU A 201 -7.31 -12.05 1.74
CA LEU A 201 -8.19 -11.17 2.51
C LEU A 201 -8.06 -9.70 2.06
N VAL A 202 -6.84 -9.24 1.78
CA VAL A 202 -6.58 -7.88 1.28
C VAL A 202 -7.02 -7.70 -0.18
N ARG A 203 -6.85 -8.71 -1.04
CA ARG A 203 -7.31 -8.71 -2.44
C ARG A 203 -8.83 -8.75 -2.54
N ASP A 204 -9.53 -9.34 -1.58
CA ASP A 204 -10.99 -9.26 -1.48
C ASP A 204 -11.51 -7.91 -0.98
N GLY A 205 -10.60 -6.97 -0.77
CA GLY A 205 -10.88 -5.56 -0.54
C GLY A 205 -11.50 -4.83 -1.74
N GLY A 206 -11.43 -3.49 -1.66
CA GLY A 206 -12.50 -2.65 -2.18
C GLY A 206 -12.44 -1.98 -3.50
N PHE A 207 -11.36 -2.26 -4.19
CA PHE A 207 -11.19 -1.76 -5.51
C PHE A 207 -11.98 -2.65 -6.44
N SER A 208 -12.81 -2.03 -7.28
CA SER A 208 -13.25 -2.66 -8.52
C SER A 208 -12.03 -3.06 -9.35
N ASP A 209 -12.16 -4.10 -10.17
CA ASP A 209 -11.04 -4.58 -10.99
C ASP A 209 -10.58 -3.50 -11.99
N GLU A 210 -11.48 -2.63 -12.45
CA GLU A 210 -11.14 -1.46 -13.27
C GLU A 210 -10.18 -0.51 -12.55
N GLN A 211 -10.45 -0.23 -11.26
CA GLN A 211 -9.57 0.62 -10.45
C GLN A 211 -8.21 -0.03 -10.23
N ARG A 212 -8.18 -1.35 -10.03
CA ARG A 212 -6.95 -2.11 -9.84
C ARG A 212 -6.07 -2.07 -11.08
N ILE A 213 -6.66 -2.31 -12.25
CA ILE A 213 -5.95 -2.24 -13.54
C ILE A 213 -5.38 -0.83 -13.76
N ALA A 214 -6.17 0.22 -13.52
CA ALA A 214 -5.69 1.59 -13.66
C ALA A 214 -4.49 1.89 -12.73
N CYS A 215 -4.51 1.37 -11.50
CA CYS A 215 -3.39 1.52 -10.57
C CYS A 215 -2.13 0.79 -11.06
N LEU A 216 -2.29 -0.43 -11.58
CA LEU A 216 -1.16 -1.20 -12.09
C LEU A 216 -0.53 -0.58 -13.35
N ILE A 217 -1.34 0.02 -14.22
CA ILE A 217 -0.85 0.79 -15.38
C ILE A 217 -0.04 2.01 -14.92
N LEU A 218 -0.60 2.80 -13.99
CA LEU A 218 0.09 3.98 -13.44
C LEU A 218 1.40 3.63 -12.75
N ALA A 219 1.48 2.44 -12.18
CA ALA A 219 2.65 1.92 -11.51
C ALA A 219 3.65 1.21 -12.45
N GLY A 220 3.37 1.18 -13.75
CA GLY A 220 4.24 0.57 -14.77
C GLY A 220 4.33 -0.96 -14.69
N ILE A 221 3.36 -1.63 -14.07
CA ILE A 221 3.29 -3.10 -14.00
C ILE A 221 2.50 -3.69 -15.15
N LEU A 222 1.47 -2.99 -15.60
CA LEU A 222 0.75 -3.36 -16.82
C LEU A 222 1.13 -2.42 -17.95
N ASP A 223 1.26 -2.99 -19.14
CA ASP A 223 1.27 -2.19 -20.36
C ASP A 223 -0.10 -1.53 -20.54
N GLU A 224 -0.10 -0.26 -20.90
CA GLU A 224 -1.32 0.53 -20.99
C GLU A 224 -2.22 0.11 -22.16
N ARG A 225 -1.64 -0.39 -23.25
CA ARG A 225 -2.36 -0.76 -24.47
C ARG A 225 -2.92 -2.17 -24.35
N THR A 226 -2.08 -3.12 -23.94
CA THR A 226 -2.45 -4.54 -23.87
C THR A 226 -3.11 -4.90 -22.55
N LYS A 227 -2.87 -4.11 -21.49
CA LYS A 227 -3.27 -4.41 -20.10
C LYS A 227 -2.67 -5.71 -19.57
N GLU A 228 -1.61 -6.19 -20.23
CA GLU A 228 -0.84 -7.36 -19.83
C GLU A 228 0.30 -6.96 -18.91
N VAL A 229 0.77 -7.92 -18.11
CA VAL A 229 1.92 -7.74 -17.24
C VAL A 229 3.16 -7.48 -18.09
N VAL A 230 3.87 -6.39 -17.81
CA VAL A 230 5.09 -6.05 -18.56
C VAL A 230 6.12 -7.16 -18.40
N GLU A 231 6.88 -7.42 -19.46
CA GLU A 231 7.79 -8.58 -19.58
C GLU A 231 8.73 -8.74 -18.38
N GLN A 232 9.28 -7.63 -17.87
CA GLN A 232 10.18 -7.65 -16.71
C GLN A 232 9.50 -8.20 -15.44
N VAL A 233 8.24 -7.85 -15.21
CA VAL A 233 7.47 -8.34 -14.05
C VAL A 233 7.06 -9.80 -14.28
N GLN A 234 6.72 -10.17 -15.52
CA GLN A 234 6.39 -11.55 -15.88
C GLN A 234 7.60 -12.49 -15.72
N SER A 235 8.78 -12.03 -16.14
CA SER A 235 10.06 -12.75 -15.97
C SER A 235 10.35 -12.98 -14.48
N PHE A 236 10.19 -11.96 -13.64
CA PHE A 236 10.37 -12.10 -12.19
C PHE A 236 9.37 -13.10 -11.57
N ALA A 237 8.10 -13.07 -11.99
CA ALA A 237 7.09 -14.02 -11.53
C ALA A 237 7.42 -15.49 -11.83
N ASN A 238 8.23 -15.73 -12.87
CA ASN A 238 8.64 -17.05 -13.34
C ASN A 238 9.99 -17.51 -12.76
N THR A 239 10.61 -16.73 -11.87
CA THR A 239 11.81 -17.17 -11.16
C THR A 239 11.49 -18.36 -10.25
N PRO A 240 12.43 -19.31 -10.04
CA PRO A 240 12.18 -20.49 -9.21
C PRO A 240 11.66 -20.17 -7.80
N GLU A 241 12.18 -19.09 -7.20
CA GLU A 241 11.80 -18.63 -5.86
C GLU A 241 10.36 -18.15 -5.78
N VAL A 242 9.91 -17.38 -6.78
CA VAL A 242 8.54 -16.88 -6.85
C VAL A 242 7.59 -18.00 -7.27
N MET A 243 7.99 -18.91 -8.17
CA MET A 243 7.17 -20.05 -8.57
C MET A 243 6.94 -21.05 -7.44
N ALA A 244 7.92 -21.23 -6.54
CA ALA A 244 7.76 -22.02 -5.33
C ALA A 244 6.73 -21.42 -4.35
N THR A 245 6.36 -20.15 -4.52
CA THR A 245 5.32 -19.49 -3.72
C THR A 245 3.93 -19.94 -4.19
N THR A 246 3.21 -20.66 -3.33
CA THR A 246 1.83 -21.09 -3.60
C THR A 246 0.82 -20.00 -3.24
N PHE A 247 -0.09 -19.67 -4.16
CA PHE A 247 -1.24 -18.78 -3.94
C PHE A 247 -2.59 -19.52 -4.09
#